data_AF-G1K853-F1
#
_entry.id   AF-G1K853-F1
#
_cell.length_a   1.000
_cell.length_b   1.000
_cell.length_c   1.000
_cell.angle_alpha   90.00
_cell.angle_beta   90.00
_cell.angle_gamma   90.00
#
_symmetry.space_group_name_H-M   'P 1'
#
loop_
_entity.id
_entity.type
_entity.pdbx_description
1 polymer ?
#
loop_
_entity_poly.entity_id
_entity_poly.type
_entity_poly.pdbx_seq_one_letter_code
_entity_poly.pdbx_strand_id
1 'polypeptide(L)'
;MPIQEYEEKIITQGKRASPTDLIPPEGAEAKADADAVLRQEDIVPLEPGSSQKTPRTLSRPTDRVSSDYRTTSSQYNAVFGCIPQSCYPLYGVPTIRADIPAPRFRRISDNTNYGDQGDAYNLLYPTIYSNKGVYERDIFKTRSKEEIARILRNIGVQLSDESFDEVWRQASLKDHRGEVCVESIRNVLDEMQASYIKSR
;
A
#
# COMPACT_ATOMS: atom_id res chain seq x y z
N MET A 1 -7.54 -36.64 33.84
CA MET A 1 -7.87 -37.56 34.95
C MET A 1 -9.05 -38.39 34.50
N PRO A 2 -9.04 -39.72 34.73
CA PRO A 2 -10.14 -40.57 34.32
C PRO A 2 -11.38 -40.29 35.18
N ILE A 3 -12.54 -40.13 34.52
CA ILE A 3 -13.84 -39.94 35.15
C ILE A 3 -14.51 -41.30 35.34
N GLN A 4 -15.15 -41.52 36.48
CA GLN A 4 -15.96 -42.72 36.73
C GLN A 4 -17.40 -42.54 36.21
N GLU A 5 -18.11 -43.63 35.90
CA GLU A 5 -19.43 -43.56 35.25
C GLU A 5 -20.48 -42.74 36.02
N TYR A 6 -20.42 -42.72 37.36
CA TYR A 6 -21.35 -41.93 38.17
C TYR A 6 -21.03 -40.42 38.09
N GLU A 7 -19.76 -40.06 37.99
CA GLU A 7 -19.31 -38.68 37.83
C GLU A 7 -19.70 -38.15 36.44
N GLU A 8 -19.60 -38.99 35.40
CA GLU A 8 -20.08 -38.67 34.04
C GLU A 8 -21.58 -38.30 34.05
N LYS A 9 -22.40 -39.07 34.77
CA LYS A 9 -23.85 -38.81 34.89
C LYS A 9 -24.15 -37.50 35.62
N ILE A 10 -23.38 -37.17 36.66
CA ILE A 10 -23.54 -35.91 37.40
C ILE A 10 -23.15 -34.71 36.54
N ILE A 11 -22.07 -34.82 35.76
CA ILE A 11 -21.56 -33.74 34.90
C ILE A 11 -22.53 -33.44 33.75
N THR A 12 -23.13 -34.49 33.18
CA THR A 12 -23.98 -34.40 31.97
C THR A 12 -25.45 -34.12 32.27
N GLN A 13 -25.98 -34.57 33.41
CA GLN A 13 -27.39 -34.35 33.78
C GLN A 13 -27.59 -33.25 34.83
N GLY A 14 -26.50 -32.70 35.38
CA GLY A 14 -26.55 -31.76 36.49
C GLY A 14 -27.01 -32.41 37.81
N LYS A 15 -27.00 -31.62 38.90
CA LYS A 15 -27.49 -32.09 40.20
C LYS A 15 -29.02 -32.18 40.14
N ARG A 16 -29.60 -33.38 40.29
CA ARG A 16 -31.05 -33.50 40.48
C ARG A 16 -31.44 -32.86 41.82
N ALA A 17 -32.51 -32.07 41.80
CA ALA A 17 -33.10 -31.48 43.01
C ALA A 17 -33.37 -32.57 44.06
N SER A 18 -33.10 -32.26 45.31
CA SER A 18 -33.32 -33.19 46.41
C SER A 18 -34.82 -33.31 46.70
N PRO A 19 -35.32 -34.43 47.26
CA PRO A 19 -36.75 -34.59 47.57
C PRO A 19 -37.31 -33.56 48.58
N THR A 20 -36.47 -32.69 49.14
CA THR A 20 -36.82 -31.67 50.12
C THR A 20 -37.03 -30.29 49.49
N ASP A 21 -36.83 -30.14 48.18
CA ASP A 21 -37.05 -28.88 47.47
C ASP A 21 -38.55 -28.74 47.12
N LEU A 22 -39.29 -28.04 47.98
CA LEU A 22 -40.77 -28.08 48.04
C LEU A 22 -41.55 -27.31 46.96
N ILE A 23 -40.96 -26.88 45.85
CA ILE A 23 -41.73 -26.19 44.77
C ILE A 23 -41.08 -26.44 43.39
N PRO A 24 -41.80 -26.99 42.39
CA PRO A 24 -41.36 -26.94 41.00
C PRO A 24 -41.76 -25.60 40.37
N PRO A 25 -40.86 -24.88 39.65
CA PRO A 25 -41.27 -23.71 38.89
C PRO A 25 -42.12 -24.13 37.68
N GLU A 26 -43.36 -23.64 37.61
CA GLU A 26 -44.23 -23.80 36.44
C GLU A 26 -43.59 -23.16 35.20
N GLY A 27 -43.53 -23.92 34.10
CA GLY A 27 -43.14 -23.41 32.78
C GLY A 27 -41.80 -23.90 32.23
N ALA A 28 -41.11 -24.82 32.88
CA ALA A 28 -39.91 -25.44 32.31
C ALA A 28 -40.29 -26.62 31.42
N GLU A 29 -40.39 -26.40 30.10
CA GLU A 29 -40.14 -27.49 29.16
C GLU A 29 -38.79 -28.11 29.55
N ALA A 30 -38.78 -29.40 29.89
CA ALA A 30 -37.61 -30.13 30.34
C ALA A 30 -36.58 -30.24 29.20
N LYS A 31 -35.86 -29.16 28.94
CA LYS A 31 -34.60 -29.22 28.21
C LYS A 31 -33.59 -29.73 29.22
N ALA A 32 -33.28 -31.02 29.08
CA ALA A 32 -32.31 -31.74 29.90
C ALA A 32 -30.90 -31.10 29.94
N ASP A 33 -30.69 -30.04 29.16
CA ASP A 33 -29.40 -29.39 28.94
C ASP A 33 -29.18 -28.11 29.78
N ALA A 34 -30.14 -27.68 30.61
CA ALA A 34 -30.04 -26.41 31.33
C ALA A 34 -29.03 -26.42 32.50
N ASP A 35 -28.86 -27.56 33.18
CA ASP A 35 -28.00 -27.71 34.37
C ASP A 35 -26.74 -28.57 34.11
N ALA A 36 -26.50 -28.96 32.86
CA ALA A 36 -25.34 -29.76 32.48
C ALA A 36 -24.06 -28.92 32.52
N VAL A 37 -23.04 -29.38 33.25
CA VAL A 37 -21.75 -28.67 33.38
C VAL A 37 -20.91 -28.84 32.11
N LEU A 38 -20.98 -30.01 31.47
CA LEU A 38 -20.35 -30.28 30.18
C LEU A 38 -21.31 -31.05 29.28
N ARG A 39 -21.21 -30.80 27.97
CA ARG A 39 -21.96 -31.55 26.96
C ARG A 39 -21.38 -32.95 26.81
N GLN A 40 -22.21 -33.91 26.41
CA GLN A 40 -21.75 -35.29 26.15
C GLN A 40 -20.62 -35.35 25.10
N GLU A 41 -20.65 -34.41 24.15
CA GLU A 41 -19.66 -34.24 23.08
C GLU A 41 -18.26 -33.86 23.60
N ASP A 42 -18.18 -33.23 24.77
CA ASP A 42 -16.94 -32.74 25.38
C ASP A 42 -16.28 -33.78 26.29
N ILE A 43 -16.82 -35.00 26.38
CA ILE A 43 -16.21 -36.11 27.10
C ILE A 43 -15.55 -37.05 26.10
N VAL A 44 -14.22 -37.14 26.15
CA VAL A 44 -13.39 -37.83 25.15
C VAL A 44 -12.69 -39.01 25.83
N PRO A 45 -12.49 -40.16 25.16
CA PRO A 45 -11.67 -41.23 25.71
C PRO A 45 -10.25 -40.73 25.99
N LEU A 46 -9.68 -41.15 27.14
CA LEU A 46 -8.36 -40.70 27.59
C LEU A 46 -7.26 -41.06 26.59
N GLU A 47 -7.38 -42.23 25.98
CA GLU A 47 -6.53 -42.70 24.89
C GLU A 47 -7.41 -43.36 23.82
N PRO A 48 -7.03 -43.31 22.53
CA PRO A 48 -7.79 -43.93 21.45
C PRO A 48 -8.00 -45.43 21.71
N GLY A 49 -9.25 -45.84 21.97
CA GLY A 49 -9.62 -47.23 22.27
C GLY A 49 -9.66 -47.61 23.76
N SER A 50 -9.38 -46.68 24.67
CA SER A 50 -9.53 -46.90 26.11
C SER A 50 -10.99 -46.77 26.56
N SER A 51 -11.39 -47.61 27.53
CA SER A 51 -12.71 -47.51 28.18
C SER A 51 -12.81 -46.32 29.15
N GLN A 52 -11.68 -45.71 29.52
CA GLN A 52 -11.64 -44.59 30.47
C GLN A 52 -11.88 -43.26 29.75
N LYS A 53 -12.76 -42.43 30.31
CA LYS A 53 -13.16 -41.14 29.74
C LYS A 53 -12.55 -39.97 30.53
N THR A 54 -12.33 -38.84 29.87
CA THR A 54 -11.84 -37.60 30.48
C THR A 54 -12.53 -36.40 29.84
N PRO A 55 -12.67 -35.25 30.54
CA PRO A 55 -13.16 -34.04 29.89
C PRO A 55 -12.16 -33.61 28.82
N ARG A 56 -12.66 -33.09 27.71
CA ARG A 56 -11.85 -32.52 26.63
C ARG A 56 -10.97 -31.42 27.19
N THR A 57 -9.66 -31.60 27.08
CA THR A 57 -8.71 -30.57 27.50
C THR A 57 -8.71 -29.44 26.48
N LEU A 58 -9.03 -28.22 26.91
CA LEU A 58 -8.90 -27.04 26.06
C LEU A 58 -7.41 -26.82 25.74
N SER A 59 -7.05 -26.83 24.46
CA SER A 59 -5.71 -26.39 24.06
C SER A 59 -5.64 -24.87 24.25
N ARG A 60 -4.52 -24.36 24.79
CA ARG A 60 -4.24 -22.91 24.71
C ARG A 60 -4.40 -22.49 23.24
N PRO A 61 -5.04 -21.36 22.95
CA PRO A 61 -4.97 -20.79 21.61
C PRO A 61 -3.48 -20.67 21.27
N THR A 62 -3.01 -21.51 20.36
CA THR A 62 -1.63 -21.42 19.89
C THR A 62 -1.47 -20.12 19.12
N ASP A 63 -0.24 -19.63 19.06
CA ASP A 63 0.19 -18.42 18.35
C ASP A 63 0.04 -18.52 16.82
N ARG A 64 -1.12 -18.96 16.34
CA ARG A 64 -1.55 -18.83 14.95
C ARG A 64 -2.11 -17.44 14.66
N VAL A 65 -2.21 -16.58 15.67
CA VAL A 65 -2.78 -15.22 15.60
C VAL A 65 -1.69 -14.14 15.63
N SER A 66 -0.40 -14.47 15.83
CA SER A 66 0.68 -13.46 15.72
C SER A 66 0.75 -12.84 14.33
N SER A 67 0.34 -13.57 13.28
CA SER A 67 0.19 -13.02 11.92
C SER A 67 -0.99 -12.06 11.77
N ASP A 68 -2.00 -12.17 12.64
CA ASP A 68 -3.26 -11.42 12.55
C ASP A 68 -3.25 -10.16 13.41
N TYR A 69 -2.26 -10.03 14.30
CA TYR A 69 -2.04 -8.82 15.10
C TYR A 69 -1.29 -7.75 14.29
N ARG A 70 -1.88 -7.33 13.17
CA ARG A 70 -1.34 -6.24 12.35
C ARG A 70 -2.01 -4.93 12.73
N THR A 71 -1.28 -4.07 13.43
CA THR A 71 -1.79 -2.73 13.77
C THR A 71 -1.92 -1.89 12.49
N THR A 72 -2.90 -1.00 12.44
CA THR A 72 -3.05 -0.04 11.33
C THR A 72 -1.77 0.77 11.13
N SER A 73 -1.07 1.15 12.21
CA SER A 73 0.22 1.85 12.15
C SER A 73 1.31 1.07 11.40
N SER A 74 1.34 -0.26 11.52
CA SER A 74 2.28 -1.13 10.78
C SER A 74 1.94 -1.24 9.29
N GLN A 75 0.70 -0.94 8.87
CA GLN A 75 0.29 -0.94 7.47
C GLN A 75 0.56 0.38 6.75
N TYR A 76 0.54 1.51 7.47
CA TYR A 76 0.75 2.84 6.88
C TYR A 76 2.23 3.18 6.63
N ASN A 77 3.17 2.53 7.32
CA ASN A 77 4.61 2.86 7.26
C ASN A 77 5.48 1.69 6.76
N ALA A 78 4.89 0.66 6.15
CA ALA A 78 5.63 -0.51 5.67
C ALA A 78 6.35 -0.22 4.33
N VAL A 79 7.63 -0.55 4.23
CA VAL A 79 8.38 -0.39 2.97
C VAL A 79 7.82 -1.27 1.84
N PHE A 80 7.16 -2.38 2.17
CA PHE A 80 6.52 -3.30 1.22
C PHE A 80 5.09 -3.66 1.64
N GLY A 81 4.15 -3.68 0.69
CA GLY A 81 2.76 -4.08 0.93
C GLY A 81 1.92 -3.06 1.71
N CYS A 82 2.29 -1.77 1.64
CA CYS A 82 1.41 -0.69 2.08
C CYS A 82 0.10 -0.72 1.31
N ILE A 83 -0.97 -0.30 1.98
CA ILE A 83 -2.20 0.10 1.32
C ILE A 83 -1.83 1.29 0.41
N PRO A 84 -2.18 1.25 -0.89
CA PRO A 84 -1.82 2.34 -1.79
C PRO A 84 -2.42 3.65 -1.28
N GLN A 85 -1.60 4.69 -1.24
CA GLN A 85 -2.00 6.04 -0.80
C GLN A 85 -3.16 6.62 -1.63
N SER A 86 -3.45 6.04 -2.80
CA SER A 86 -4.61 6.38 -3.62
C SER A 86 -5.97 6.03 -2.98
N CYS A 87 -5.99 5.09 -2.02
CA CYS A 87 -7.24 4.59 -1.43
C CYS A 87 -7.66 5.32 -0.16
N TYR A 88 -6.77 6.10 0.48
CA TYR A 88 -7.07 6.82 1.73
C TYR A 88 -6.32 8.15 1.81
N PRO A 89 -6.96 9.25 2.23
CA PRO A 89 -6.27 10.51 2.45
C PRO A 89 -5.29 10.35 3.63
N LEU A 90 -4.02 10.68 3.40
CA LEU A 90 -3.01 10.74 4.45
C LEU A 90 -3.25 12.00 5.28
N TYR A 91 -3.47 11.81 6.57
CA TYR A 91 -3.59 12.92 7.51
C TYR A 91 -2.19 13.30 8.02
N GLY A 92 -1.59 14.31 7.41
CA GLY A 92 -0.26 14.81 7.76
C GLY A 92 0.25 15.85 6.77
N VAL A 93 1.35 16.53 7.12
CA VAL A 93 2.05 17.46 6.23
C VAL A 93 3.26 16.72 5.62
N PRO A 94 3.36 16.58 4.29
CA PRO A 94 4.49 15.90 3.67
C PRO A 94 5.77 16.73 3.81
N THR A 95 6.92 16.05 3.84
CA THR A 95 8.24 16.70 3.90
C THR A 95 8.49 17.58 2.67
N ILE A 96 8.08 17.12 1.49
CA ILE A 96 8.09 17.89 0.25
C ILE A 96 6.65 18.36 0.01
N ARG A 97 6.45 19.68 0.05
CA ARG A 97 5.15 20.35 -0.07
C ARG A 97 4.68 20.46 -1.53
N ALA A 98 4.67 19.33 -2.23
CA ALA A 98 4.16 19.24 -3.61
C ALA A 98 2.63 19.39 -3.70
N ASP A 99 1.93 19.35 -2.55
CA ASP A 99 0.50 19.60 -2.41
C ASP A 99 0.12 21.08 -2.68
N ILE A 100 1.07 22.01 -2.49
CA ILE A 100 0.85 23.43 -2.69
C ILE A 100 1.78 23.97 -3.79
N PRO A 101 1.33 24.94 -4.61
CA PRO A 101 2.18 25.53 -5.63
C PRO A 101 3.31 26.34 -4.99
N ALA A 102 4.50 26.26 -5.58
CA ALA A 102 5.64 27.07 -5.16
C ALA A 102 5.31 28.57 -5.30
N PRO A 103 5.61 29.40 -4.30
CA PRO A 103 5.33 30.84 -4.35
C PRO A 103 6.17 31.52 -5.43
N ARG A 104 5.57 32.47 -6.16
CA ARG A 104 6.26 33.23 -7.23
C ARG A 104 7.45 34.03 -6.69
N PHE A 105 7.32 34.59 -5.50
CA PHE A 105 8.38 35.30 -4.80
C PHE A 105 8.58 34.65 -3.44
N ARG A 106 9.76 34.06 -3.22
CA ARG A 106 10.11 33.42 -1.96
C ARG A 106 10.62 34.45 -0.96
N ARG A 107 10.24 34.27 0.31
CA ARG A 107 10.87 35.02 1.40
C ARG A 107 12.25 34.43 1.67
N ILE A 108 13.18 35.25 2.16
CA ILE A 108 14.53 34.79 2.51
C ILE A 108 14.49 33.73 3.64
N SER A 109 13.50 33.82 4.53
CA SER A 109 13.30 32.88 5.63
C SER A 109 12.54 31.61 5.24
N ASP A 110 12.12 31.45 3.98
CA ASP A 110 11.36 30.29 3.55
C ASP A 110 12.29 29.10 3.34
N ASN A 111 12.14 28.08 4.18
CA ASN A 111 12.90 26.83 4.15
C ASN A 111 12.08 25.66 3.61
N THR A 112 10.88 25.90 3.09
CA THR A 112 9.98 24.84 2.62
C THR A 112 10.41 24.36 1.23
N ASN A 113 10.53 23.04 1.05
CA ASN A 113 10.73 22.46 -0.28
C ASN A 113 9.37 22.20 -0.94
N TYR A 114 9.11 22.85 -2.06
CA TYR A 114 7.87 22.73 -2.86
C TYR A 114 7.96 21.68 -3.99
N GLY A 115 9.08 20.96 -4.09
CA GLY A 115 9.32 20.00 -5.16
C GLY A 115 9.74 20.62 -6.50
N ASP A 116 10.07 21.91 -6.53
CA ASP A 116 10.54 22.63 -7.72
C ASP A 116 12.06 22.89 -7.71
N GLN A 117 12.76 22.41 -6.68
CA GLN A 117 14.22 22.47 -6.54
C GLN A 117 14.87 21.19 -7.09
N GLY A 118 16.11 21.31 -7.56
CA GLY A 118 16.90 20.16 -8.02
C GLY A 118 17.50 19.35 -6.87
N ASP A 119 17.99 18.15 -7.20
CA ASP A 119 18.66 17.27 -6.25
C ASP A 119 20.05 17.78 -5.81
N ALA A 120 20.58 17.22 -4.72
CA ALA A 120 21.92 17.53 -4.21
C ALA A 120 23.01 17.34 -5.28
N TYR A 121 22.85 16.36 -6.17
CA TYR A 121 23.76 16.15 -7.30
C TYR A 121 23.88 17.38 -8.20
N ASN A 122 22.76 18.05 -8.51
CA ASN A 122 22.74 19.25 -9.36
C ASN A 122 23.44 20.44 -8.69
N LEU A 123 23.51 20.46 -7.36
CA LEU A 123 24.25 21.50 -6.60
C LEU A 123 25.75 21.24 -6.59
N LEU A 124 26.16 19.98 -6.43
CA LEU A 124 27.57 19.60 -6.43
C LEU A 124 28.18 19.66 -7.83
N TYR A 125 27.40 19.32 -8.86
CA TYR A 125 27.83 19.23 -10.25
C TYR A 125 26.89 20.03 -11.17
N PRO A 126 26.97 21.38 -11.14
CA PRO A 126 26.08 22.21 -11.94
C PRO A 126 26.33 22.01 -13.44
N THR A 127 25.24 21.85 -14.20
CA THR A 127 25.32 21.75 -15.66
C THR A 127 25.64 23.11 -16.29
N ILE A 128 26.09 23.12 -17.54
CA ILE A 128 26.31 24.35 -18.32
C ILE A 128 25.01 25.18 -18.40
N TYR A 129 23.85 24.50 -18.46
CA TYR A 129 22.53 25.13 -18.46
C TYR A 129 22.21 25.79 -17.11
N SER A 130 22.56 25.13 -16.00
CA SER A 130 22.37 25.67 -14.65
C SER A 130 23.18 26.95 -14.42
N ASN A 131 24.39 27.03 -14.98
CA ASN A 131 25.21 28.25 -14.97
C ASN A 131 24.57 29.41 -15.76
N LYS A 132 23.64 29.11 -16.67
CA LYS A 132 22.84 30.09 -17.43
C LYS A 132 21.44 30.28 -16.84
N GLY A 133 21.15 29.71 -15.68
CA GLY A 133 19.85 29.81 -15.02
C GLY A 133 18.75 28.96 -15.64
N VAL A 134 19.10 27.98 -16.47
CA VAL A 134 18.16 27.00 -17.02
C VAL A 134 18.27 25.72 -16.20
N TYR A 135 17.15 25.33 -15.58
CA TYR A 135 17.11 24.17 -14.69
C TYR A 135 16.34 23.01 -15.31
N GLU A 136 16.42 21.84 -14.69
CA GLU A 136 15.78 20.60 -15.13
C GLU A 136 14.27 20.79 -15.40
N ARG A 137 13.57 21.48 -14.50
CA ARG A 137 12.15 21.84 -14.67
C ARG A 137 11.87 22.58 -15.98
N ASP A 138 12.80 23.41 -16.44
CA ASP A 138 12.63 24.20 -17.66
C ASP A 138 12.84 23.33 -18.89
N ILE A 139 13.67 22.29 -18.81
CA ILE A 139 13.91 21.34 -19.90
C ILE A 139 12.67 20.43 -20.05
N PHE A 140 12.13 19.93 -18.94
CA PHE A 140 10.94 19.05 -18.91
C PHE A 140 9.61 19.80 -19.02
N LYS A 141 9.61 21.13 -18.99
CA LYS A 141 8.40 21.92 -19.18
C LYS A 141 7.76 21.63 -20.55
N THR A 142 6.48 21.27 -20.52
CA THR A 142 5.66 21.06 -21.71
C THR A 142 5.42 22.38 -22.43
N ARG A 143 5.52 22.35 -23.76
CA ARG A 143 5.48 23.55 -24.62
C ARG A 143 4.70 23.26 -25.89
N SER A 144 4.24 24.32 -26.55
CA SER A 144 3.61 24.18 -27.86
C SER A 144 4.63 23.83 -28.94
N LYS A 145 4.14 23.29 -30.05
CA LYS A 145 4.95 22.88 -31.19
C LYS A 145 5.74 24.05 -31.78
N GLU A 146 5.11 25.23 -31.83
CA GLU A 146 5.70 26.46 -32.36
C GLU A 146 6.82 26.98 -31.45
N GLU A 147 6.65 26.90 -30.13
CA GLU A 147 7.67 27.32 -29.17
C GLU A 147 8.92 26.43 -29.28
N ILE A 148 8.72 25.11 -29.37
CA ILE A 148 9.82 24.14 -29.54
C ILE A 148 10.52 24.33 -30.88
N ALA A 149 9.79 24.51 -31.97
CA ALA A 149 10.37 24.80 -33.29
C ALA A 149 11.26 26.05 -33.24
N ARG A 150 10.80 27.11 -32.58
CA ARG A 150 11.58 28.34 -32.39
C ARG A 150 12.84 28.10 -31.56
N ILE A 151 12.75 27.31 -30.49
CA ILE A 151 13.92 26.95 -29.66
C ILE A 151 14.97 26.22 -30.51
N LEU A 152 14.58 25.19 -31.28
CA LEU A 152 15.49 24.41 -32.12
C LEU A 152 16.14 25.25 -33.22
N ARG A 153 15.36 26.11 -33.88
CA ARG A 153 15.87 27.05 -34.90
C ARG A 153 16.87 28.03 -34.30
N ASN A 154 16.61 28.55 -33.10
CA ASN A 154 17.53 29.45 -32.39
C ASN A 154 18.84 28.77 -31.96
N ILE A 155 18.80 27.46 -31.67
CA ILE A 155 20.00 26.65 -31.38
C ILE A 155 20.84 26.44 -32.64
N GLY A 156 20.23 26.55 -33.83
CA GLY A 156 20.87 26.32 -35.13
C GLY A 156 20.59 24.93 -35.73
N VAL A 157 19.61 24.20 -35.20
CA VAL A 157 19.16 22.94 -35.78
C VAL A 157 18.32 23.25 -37.01
N GLN A 158 18.86 22.98 -38.20
CA GLN A 158 18.15 23.13 -39.46
C GLN A 158 17.39 21.85 -39.78
N LEU A 159 16.10 21.84 -39.43
CA LEU A 159 15.19 20.73 -39.72
C LEU A 159 14.09 21.22 -40.67
N SER A 160 13.75 20.43 -41.69
CA SER A 160 12.58 20.74 -42.53
C SER A 160 11.31 20.62 -41.69
N ASP A 161 10.25 21.32 -42.09
CA ASP A 161 9.00 21.30 -41.34
C ASP A 161 8.37 19.89 -41.34
N GLU A 162 8.53 19.12 -42.42
CA GLU A 162 8.06 17.73 -42.50
C GLU A 162 8.84 16.81 -41.56
N SER A 163 10.16 17.00 -41.48
CA SER A 163 11.02 16.21 -40.61
C SER A 163 10.75 16.53 -39.14
N PHE A 164 10.47 17.80 -38.83
CA PHE A 164 10.09 18.23 -37.49
C PHE A 164 8.74 17.65 -37.06
N ASP A 165 7.77 17.59 -37.98
CA ASP A 165 6.45 17.02 -37.71
C ASP A 165 6.52 15.53 -37.38
N GLU A 166 7.40 14.79 -38.04
CA GLU A 166 7.65 13.38 -37.71
C GLU A 166 8.32 13.22 -36.34
N VAL A 167 9.34 14.02 -36.04
CA VAL A 167 10.01 14.01 -34.72
C VAL A 167 9.01 14.35 -33.60
N TRP A 168 8.15 15.34 -33.83
CA TRP A 168 7.09 15.72 -32.91
C TRP A 168 6.12 14.57 -32.66
N ARG A 169 5.67 13.91 -33.73
CA ARG A 169 4.76 12.76 -33.65
C ARG A 169 5.37 11.62 -32.83
N GLN A 170 6.64 11.30 -33.07
CA GLN A 170 7.36 10.27 -32.32
C GLN A 170 7.53 10.64 -30.84
N ALA A 171 7.86 11.90 -30.55
CA ALA A 171 7.99 12.38 -29.18
C ALA A 171 6.65 12.34 -28.43
N SER A 172 5.56 12.74 -29.09
CA SER A 172 4.21 12.71 -28.52
C SER A 172 3.75 11.27 -28.25
N LEU A 173 4.07 10.32 -29.13
CA LEU A 173 3.73 8.90 -28.94
C LEU A 173 4.47 8.25 -27.75
N LYS A 174 5.66 8.75 -27.40
CA LYS A 174 6.43 8.25 -26.26
C LYS A 174 5.89 8.75 -24.91
N ASP A 175 5.23 9.90 -24.90
CA ASP A 175 4.63 10.43 -23.69
C ASP A 175 3.21 9.88 -23.48
N HIS A 176 2.92 9.47 -22.26
CA HIS A 176 1.62 8.95 -21.85
C HIS A 176 0.46 9.95 -22.02
N ARG A 177 0.73 11.27 -21.98
CA ARG A 177 -0.29 12.34 -22.15
C ARG A 177 -0.26 12.94 -23.56
N GLY A 178 0.68 12.53 -24.39
CA GLY A 178 0.93 13.16 -25.70
C GLY A 178 1.59 14.53 -25.60
N GLU A 179 2.05 14.96 -24.41
CA GLU A 179 2.68 16.26 -24.22
C GLU A 179 4.17 16.17 -24.55
N VAL A 180 4.72 17.25 -25.09
CA VAL A 180 6.11 17.27 -25.58
C VAL A 180 6.91 18.33 -24.84
N CYS A 181 8.09 17.95 -24.38
CA CYS A 181 9.10 18.83 -23.80
C CYS A 181 10.39 18.81 -24.64
N VAL A 182 11.36 19.65 -24.27
CA VAL A 182 12.63 19.75 -25.01
C VAL A 182 13.41 18.43 -24.92
N GLU A 183 13.40 17.77 -23.76
CA GLU A 183 14.10 16.49 -23.58
C GLU A 183 13.47 15.37 -24.41
N SER A 184 12.14 15.35 -24.54
CA SER A 184 11.44 14.35 -25.38
C SER A 184 11.91 14.43 -26.83
N ILE A 185 12.04 15.65 -27.38
CA ILE A 185 12.51 15.87 -28.74
C ILE A 185 13.98 15.48 -28.88
N ARG A 186 14.81 15.88 -27.92
CA ARG A 186 16.24 15.52 -27.90
C ARG A 186 16.43 14.00 -27.94
N ASN A 187 15.70 13.26 -27.11
CA ASN A 187 15.77 11.80 -27.09
C ASN A 187 15.43 11.16 -28.44
N VAL A 188 14.39 11.67 -29.13
CA VAL A 188 14.03 11.20 -30.47
C VAL A 188 15.12 11.49 -31.49
N LEU A 189 15.70 12.70 -31.48
CA LEU A 189 16.80 13.06 -32.38
C LEU A 189 18.04 12.21 -32.15
N ASP A 190 18.39 11.96 -30.88
CA ASP A 190 19.53 11.13 -30.49
C ASP A 190 19.33 9.66 -30.95
N GLU A 191 18.11 9.12 -30.84
CA GLU A 191 17.78 7.79 -31.35
C GLU A 191 17.83 7.68 -32.88
N MET A 192 17.31 8.70 -33.59
CA MET A 192 17.41 8.76 -35.05
C MET A 192 18.87 8.78 -35.50
N GLN A 193 19.70 9.59 -34.84
CA GLN A 193 21.13 9.67 -35.11
C GLN A 193 21.84 8.34 -34.79
N ALA A 194 21.53 7.72 -33.65
CA ALA A 194 22.09 6.42 -33.29
C ALA A 194 21.70 5.32 -34.29
N SER A 195 20.46 5.36 -34.82
CA SER A 195 19.98 4.42 -35.82
C SER A 195 20.69 4.61 -37.16
N TYR A 196 20.90 5.86 -37.57
CA TYR A 196 21.68 6.20 -38.76
C TYR A 196 23.12 5.68 -38.66
N ILE A 197 23.79 5.92 -37.53
CA ILE A 197 25.16 5.44 -37.29
C ILE A 197 25.24 3.91 -37.34
N LYS A 198 24.26 3.19 -36.79
CA LYS A 198 24.21 1.71 -36.83
C LYS A 198 23.94 1.14 -38.22
N SER A 199 23.25 1.89 -39.08
CA SER A 199 22.94 1.47 -40.45
C SER A 199 24.10 1.66 -41.43
N ARG A 200 25.15 2.35 -41.01
CA ARG A 200 26.38 2.62 -41.76
C ARG A 200 27.47 1.63 -41.40
#